data_AF-A0A662CH37-F1
#
_entry.id   AF-A0A662CH37-F1
#
_cell.length_a   1.000
_cell.length_b   1.000
_cell.length_c   1.000
_cell.angle_alpha   90.00
_cell.angle_beta   90.00
_cell.angle_gamma   90.00
#
_symmetry.space_group_name_H-M   'P 1'
#
loop_
_entity.id
_entity.type
_entity.pdbx_description
1 polymer ?
#
loop_
_entity_poly.entity_id
_entity_poly.type
_entity_poly.pdbx_seq_one_letter_code
_entity_poly.pdbx_strand_id
1 'polypeptide(L)'
;MTKELGFFSEIALGLIGFEMESHLHIDELLSEGRTILLILIGEALGAFFLVARGVYLLTGSDYTSLVFGALATATAPASTVDVLAEYRAKGPLTTTLLAVVGLDDAIALLVFSLTSTIAAFLLSGSEHISWLEIIKLPFREIIGAVVIGIIFGIIMHWILERQKKKEHALCAFIVGMIFLAAGMANSISSSLILTTMTMGIVLANFRVDNSQYAQCVVERVGPLIYILFFVLMGARLQIALIPQMGLLGLVYILLRSIGKFGGA
;
A
#
# COMPACT_ATOMS: atom_id res chain seq x y z
N MET A 1 -23.72 6.37 11.36
CA MET A 1 -22.48 6.18 12.14
C MET A 1 -21.30 5.70 11.28
N THR A 2 -21.40 4.65 10.45
CA THR A 2 -20.24 4.11 9.70
C THR A 2 -19.63 5.02 8.62
N LYS A 3 -20.42 5.92 8.01
CA LYS A 3 -19.89 6.91 7.05
C LYS A 3 -19.02 8.00 7.71
N GLU A 4 -19.27 8.35 8.97
CA GLU A 4 -18.53 9.43 9.66
C GLU A 4 -17.14 8.98 10.15
N LEU A 5 -16.92 7.67 10.36
CA LEU A 5 -15.60 7.15 10.70
C LEU A 5 -14.70 6.87 9.47
N GLY A 6 -15.22 7.04 8.24
CA GLY A 6 -14.42 6.92 7.02
C GLY A 6 -13.24 7.90 7.02
N PHE A 7 -13.49 9.14 7.45
CA PHE A 7 -12.48 10.19 7.54
C PHE A 7 -11.28 9.81 8.42
N PHE A 8 -11.52 9.18 9.57
CA PHE A 8 -10.43 8.71 10.44
C PHE A 8 -9.61 7.60 9.79
N SER A 9 -10.24 6.74 8.99
CA SER A 9 -9.53 5.70 8.24
C SER A 9 -8.64 6.33 7.17
N GLU A 10 -9.15 7.33 6.43
CA GLU A 10 -8.40 8.04 5.40
C GLU A 10 -7.18 8.79 5.97
N ILE A 11 -7.36 9.49 7.11
CA ILE A 11 -6.24 10.11 7.85
C ILE A 11 -5.18 9.08 8.20
N ALA A 12 -5.60 7.95 8.77
CA ALA A 12 -4.67 6.92 9.20
C ALA A 12 -3.93 6.31 8.02
N LEU A 13 -4.65 5.96 6.96
CA LEU A 13 -4.09 5.41 5.73
C LEU A 13 -3.07 6.36 5.08
N GLY A 14 -3.33 7.66 5.09
CA GLY A 14 -2.41 8.67 4.57
C GLY A 14 -1.08 8.68 5.34
N LEU A 15 -1.14 8.64 6.66
CA LEU A 15 0.05 8.61 7.53
C LEU A 15 0.79 7.28 7.46
N ILE A 16 0.08 6.16 7.49
CA ILE A 16 0.63 4.80 7.35
C ILE A 16 1.39 4.69 6.02
N GLY A 17 0.76 5.07 4.91
CA GLY A 17 1.38 5.01 3.58
C GLY A 17 2.65 5.87 3.50
N PHE A 18 2.64 7.08 4.07
CA PHE A 18 3.83 7.93 4.10
C PHE A 18 4.94 7.34 4.98
N GLU A 19 4.62 6.88 6.19
CA GLU A 19 5.60 6.35 7.15
C GLU A 19 6.34 5.14 6.57
N MET A 20 5.58 4.16 6.06
CA MET A 20 6.14 2.90 5.55
C MET A 20 7.19 3.15 4.49
N GLU A 21 6.92 4.08 3.56
CA GLU A 21 7.80 4.35 2.43
C GLU A 21 8.83 5.46 2.67
N SER A 22 8.73 6.20 3.78
CA SER A 22 9.72 7.22 4.15
C SER A 22 11.10 6.66 4.51
N HIS A 23 11.22 5.33 4.60
CA HIS A 23 12.46 4.61 4.88
C HIS A 23 13.10 3.97 3.64
N LEU A 24 12.43 4.01 2.48
CA LEU A 24 12.86 3.30 1.28
C LEU A 24 13.83 4.14 0.43
N HIS A 25 15.08 3.71 0.33
CA HIS A 25 16.08 4.32 -0.55
C HIS A 25 16.16 3.57 -1.89
N ILE A 26 15.98 4.30 -3.00
CA ILE A 26 16.04 3.79 -4.38
C ILE A 26 17.43 3.21 -4.70
N ASP A 27 18.49 3.76 -4.10
CA ASP A 27 19.85 3.25 -4.29
C ASP A 27 20.00 1.80 -3.79
N GLU A 28 19.30 1.44 -2.71
CA GLU A 28 19.27 0.06 -2.19
C GLU A 28 18.52 -0.86 -3.17
N LEU A 29 17.47 -0.34 -3.81
CA LEU A 29 16.67 -1.03 -4.82
C LEU A 29 17.45 -1.37 -6.10
N LEU A 30 18.31 -0.46 -6.54
CA LEU A 30 19.03 -0.58 -7.81
C LEU A 30 20.21 -1.55 -7.76
N SER A 31 20.74 -1.85 -6.57
CA SER A 31 21.92 -2.71 -6.38
C SER A 31 21.66 -4.18 -6.76
N GLU A 32 20.45 -4.70 -6.54
CA GLU A 32 20.04 -6.09 -6.77
C GLU A 32 18.77 -6.18 -7.65
N GLY A 33 18.50 -5.15 -8.45
CA GLY A 33 17.17 -4.88 -9.03
C GLY A 33 16.57 -6.00 -9.87
N ARG A 34 17.37 -6.87 -10.51
CA ARG A 34 16.83 -8.04 -11.25
C ARG A 34 16.23 -9.09 -10.32
N THR A 35 16.92 -9.42 -9.23
CA THR A 35 16.46 -10.42 -8.26
C THR A 35 15.21 -9.92 -7.56
N ILE A 36 15.22 -8.66 -7.11
CA ILE A 36 14.07 -8.00 -6.46
C ILE A 36 12.86 -8.04 -7.41
N LEU A 37 13.02 -7.62 -8.66
CA LEU A 37 11.91 -7.58 -9.62
C LEU A 37 11.34 -8.98 -9.91
N LEU A 38 12.20 -10.00 -10.01
CA LEU A 38 11.76 -11.37 -10.23
C LEU A 38 10.94 -11.91 -9.05
N ILE A 39 11.43 -11.72 -7.82
CA ILE A 39 10.72 -12.14 -6.60
C ILE A 39 9.39 -11.42 -6.52
N LEU A 40 9.42 -10.09 -6.63
CA LEU A 40 8.26 -9.22 -6.50
C LEU A 40 7.14 -9.56 -7.50
N ILE A 41 7.48 -9.77 -8.78
CA ILE A 41 6.52 -10.19 -9.80
C ILE A 41 6.09 -11.64 -9.58
N GLY A 42 7.04 -12.53 -9.25
CA GLY A 42 6.81 -13.96 -9.07
C GLY A 42 5.86 -14.24 -7.92
N GLU A 43 6.10 -13.67 -6.75
CA GLU A 43 5.26 -13.84 -5.56
C GLU A 43 3.86 -13.22 -5.75
N ALA A 44 3.78 -12.04 -6.39
CA ALA A 44 2.52 -11.36 -6.62
C ALA A 44 1.66 -12.13 -7.62
N LEU A 45 2.22 -12.52 -8.78
CA LEU A 45 1.49 -13.30 -9.79
C LEU A 45 1.18 -14.72 -9.28
N GLY A 46 2.11 -15.35 -8.59
CA GLY A 46 1.94 -16.68 -7.98
C GLY A 46 0.76 -16.70 -7.01
N ALA A 47 0.74 -15.75 -6.07
CA ALA A 47 -0.38 -15.58 -5.14
C ALA A 47 -1.68 -15.24 -5.87
N PHE A 48 -1.65 -14.28 -6.80
CA PHE A 48 -2.82 -13.84 -7.55
C PHE A 48 -3.49 -14.99 -8.30
N PHE A 49 -2.74 -15.70 -9.16
CA PHE A 49 -3.31 -16.72 -10.04
C PHE A 49 -3.76 -17.96 -9.27
N LEU A 50 -2.98 -18.40 -8.27
CA LEU A 50 -3.38 -19.57 -7.46
C LEU A 50 -4.65 -19.27 -6.67
N VAL A 51 -4.72 -18.12 -5.98
CA VAL A 51 -5.89 -17.74 -5.21
C VAL A 51 -7.10 -17.50 -6.12
N ALA A 52 -6.93 -16.73 -7.21
CA ALA A 52 -8.02 -16.49 -8.16
C ALA A 52 -8.55 -17.82 -8.72
N ARG A 53 -7.67 -18.73 -9.15
CA ARG A 53 -8.11 -20.02 -9.68
C ARG A 53 -8.80 -20.87 -8.62
N GLY A 54 -8.26 -20.95 -7.41
CA GLY A 54 -8.87 -21.73 -6.33
C GLY A 54 -10.23 -21.18 -5.90
N VAL A 55 -10.35 -19.87 -5.76
CA VAL A 55 -11.61 -19.21 -5.40
C VAL A 55 -12.64 -19.35 -6.53
N TYR A 56 -12.23 -19.25 -7.79
CA TYR A 56 -13.10 -19.51 -8.93
C TYR A 56 -13.63 -20.94 -8.92
N LEU A 57 -12.76 -21.94 -8.72
CA LEU A 57 -13.18 -23.35 -8.67
C LEU A 57 -14.16 -23.64 -7.52
N LEU A 58 -14.04 -22.90 -6.42
CA LEU A 58 -14.92 -23.05 -5.26
C LEU A 58 -16.28 -22.35 -5.44
N THR A 59 -16.27 -21.15 -6.03
CA THR A 59 -17.44 -20.24 -6.03
C THR A 59 -18.13 -20.13 -7.39
N GLY A 60 -17.44 -20.46 -8.48
CA GLY A 60 -17.89 -20.21 -9.86
C GLY A 60 -17.96 -18.73 -10.25
N SER A 61 -17.50 -17.81 -9.38
CA SER A 61 -17.64 -16.37 -9.58
C SER A 61 -16.34 -15.73 -10.07
N ASP A 62 -16.37 -15.18 -11.28
CA ASP A 62 -15.23 -14.46 -11.88
C ASP A 62 -14.85 -13.22 -11.05
N TYR A 63 -15.84 -12.38 -10.70
CA TYR A 63 -15.58 -11.13 -9.96
C TYR A 63 -15.05 -11.41 -8.55
N THR A 64 -15.57 -12.43 -7.85
CA THR A 64 -15.08 -12.80 -6.52
C THR A 64 -13.65 -13.33 -6.61
N SER A 65 -13.36 -14.18 -7.60
CA SER A 65 -12.02 -14.73 -7.78
C SER A 65 -10.95 -13.67 -8.06
N LEU A 66 -11.27 -12.66 -8.87
CA LEU A 66 -10.36 -11.56 -9.20
C LEU A 66 -10.05 -10.70 -7.98
N VAL A 67 -11.08 -10.34 -7.19
CA VAL A 67 -10.90 -9.54 -5.98
C VAL A 67 -10.08 -10.29 -4.94
N PHE A 68 -10.37 -11.58 -4.69
CA PHE A 68 -9.57 -12.37 -3.75
C PHE A 68 -8.14 -12.60 -4.26
N GLY A 69 -7.95 -12.81 -5.56
CA GLY A 69 -6.62 -12.90 -6.17
C GLY A 69 -5.80 -11.64 -5.92
N ALA A 70 -6.39 -10.46 -6.15
CA ALA A 70 -5.72 -9.20 -5.89
C ALA A 70 -5.41 -8.96 -4.41
N LEU A 71 -6.33 -9.29 -3.50
CA LEU A 71 -6.06 -9.20 -2.07
C LEU A 71 -4.89 -10.10 -1.63
N ALA A 72 -4.69 -11.23 -2.32
CA ALA A 72 -3.63 -12.17 -1.99
C ALA A 72 -2.21 -11.62 -2.25
N THR A 73 -2.07 -10.64 -3.14
CA THR A 73 -0.77 -10.08 -3.50
C THR A 73 -0.20 -9.16 -2.42
N ALA A 74 -1.03 -8.56 -1.56
CA ALA A 74 -0.57 -7.59 -0.57
C ALA A 74 0.24 -8.23 0.58
N THR A 75 1.30 -7.53 1.02
CA THR A 75 2.16 -7.89 2.17
C THR A 75 2.61 -6.64 2.91
N ALA A 76 2.46 -6.61 4.23
CA ALA A 76 2.84 -5.44 5.02
C ALA A 76 4.30 -5.52 5.55
N PRO A 77 5.17 -4.52 5.28
CA PRO A 77 6.55 -4.48 5.76
C PRO A 77 6.72 -4.32 7.27
N ALA A 78 5.85 -3.56 7.95
CA ALA A 78 6.09 -3.06 9.31
C ALA A 78 6.59 -4.14 10.29
N SER A 79 5.85 -5.24 10.44
CA SER A 79 6.23 -6.32 11.35
C SER A 79 7.56 -7.00 10.99
N THR A 80 7.88 -7.09 9.70
CA THR A 80 9.13 -7.70 9.23
C THR A 80 10.30 -6.76 9.47
N VAL A 81 10.12 -5.46 9.19
CA VAL A 81 11.13 -4.42 9.43
C VAL A 81 11.47 -4.34 10.93
N ASP A 82 10.46 -4.34 11.80
CA ASP A 82 10.64 -4.28 13.25
C ASP A 82 11.47 -5.46 13.77
N VAL A 83 11.15 -6.67 13.33
CA VAL A 83 11.91 -7.88 13.70
C VAL A 83 13.34 -7.81 13.18
N LEU A 84 13.54 -7.41 11.91
CA LEU A 84 14.89 -7.27 11.35
C LEU A 84 15.72 -6.22 12.10
N ALA A 85 15.10 -5.12 12.52
CA ALA A 85 15.73 -4.07 13.33
C ALA A 85 16.07 -4.56 14.75
N GLU A 86 15.16 -5.29 15.40
CA GLU A 86 15.35 -5.88 16.74
C GLU A 86 16.55 -6.84 16.75
N TYR A 87 16.62 -7.73 15.76
CA TYR A 87 17.75 -8.66 15.60
C TYR A 87 19.00 -8.00 14.99
N ARG A 88 18.93 -6.72 14.59
CA ARG A 88 19.98 -5.99 13.86
C ARG A 88 20.50 -6.80 12.65
N ALA A 89 19.58 -7.47 11.97
CA ALA A 89 19.89 -8.33 10.83
C ALA A 89 20.48 -7.49 9.69
N LYS A 90 21.54 -8.00 9.06
CA LYS A 90 22.22 -7.36 7.92
C LYS A 90 22.68 -8.41 6.93
N GLY A 91 22.69 -8.04 5.66
CA GLY A 91 23.18 -8.87 4.57
C GLY A 91 22.30 -8.78 3.32
N PRO A 92 22.71 -9.45 2.24
CA PRO A 92 22.03 -9.37 0.95
C PRO A 92 20.56 -9.83 1.02
N LEU A 93 20.27 -10.84 1.84
CA LEU A 93 18.89 -11.31 2.06
C LEU A 93 18.04 -10.26 2.77
N THR A 94 18.57 -9.60 3.81
CA THR A 94 17.86 -8.53 4.52
C THR A 94 17.57 -7.35 3.61
N THR A 95 18.55 -6.92 2.82
CA THR A 95 18.38 -5.83 1.84
C THR A 95 17.35 -6.19 0.77
N THR A 96 17.40 -7.43 0.26
CA THR A 96 16.42 -7.92 -0.73
C THR A 96 15.02 -7.96 -0.13
N LEU A 97 14.85 -8.48 1.10
CA LEU A 97 13.56 -8.53 1.78
C LEU A 97 12.98 -7.13 2.02
N LEU A 98 13.78 -6.19 2.52
CA LEU A 98 13.33 -4.80 2.74
C LEU A 98 12.90 -4.14 1.43
N ALA A 99 13.65 -4.36 0.35
CA ALA A 99 13.32 -3.84 -0.97
C ALA A 99 12.04 -4.45 -1.56
N VAL A 100 11.87 -5.78 -1.47
CA VAL A 100 10.68 -6.48 -1.96
C VAL A 100 9.44 -6.00 -1.20
N VAL A 101 9.48 -6.00 0.13
CA VAL A 101 8.29 -5.70 0.93
C VAL A 101 7.93 -4.20 0.89
N GLY A 102 8.89 -3.29 0.66
CA GLY A 102 8.59 -1.88 0.39
C GLY A 102 7.92 -1.64 -0.98
N LEU A 103 8.22 -2.45 -1.99
CA LEU A 103 7.58 -2.33 -3.30
C LEU A 103 6.27 -3.10 -3.44
N ASP A 104 6.03 -4.11 -2.59
CA ASP A 104 4.88 -5.03 -2.72
C ASP A 104 3.55 -4.30 -2.62
N ASP A 105 3.42 -3.31 -1.73
CA ASP A 105 2.19 -2.54 -1.55
C ASP A 105 1.82 -1.74 -2.80
N ALA A 106 2.80 -1.17 -3.51
CA ALA A 106 2.56 -0.47 -4.76
C ALA A 106 1.96 -1.44 -5.79
N ILE A 107 2.57 -2.63 -5.97
CA ILE A 107 2.07 -3.64 -6.91
C ILE A 107 0.71 -4.17 -6.50
N ALA A 108 0.48 -4.40 -5.21
CA ALA A 108 -0.82 -4.84 -4.71
C ALA A 108 -1.91 -3.81 -5.03
N LEU A 109 -1.64 -2.51 -4.88
CA LEU A 109 -2.57 -1.45 -5.28
C LEU A 109 -2.79 -1.42 -6.80
N LEU A 110 -1.76 -1.64 -7.61
CA LEU A 110 -1.89 -1.75 -9.07
C LEU A 110 -2.82 -2.90 -9.46
N VAL A 111 -2.55 -4.10 -8.93
CA VAL A 111 -3.31 -5.32 -9.22
C VAL A 111 -4.74 -5.19 -8.70
N PHE A 112 -4.93 -4.63 -7.51
CA PHE A 112 -6.25 -4.39 -6.92
C PHE A 112 -7.08 -3.37 -7.69
N SER A 113 -6.52 -2.21 -8.08
CA SER A 113 -7.25 -1.21 -8.87
C SER A 113 -7.70 -1.77 -10.23
N LEU A 114 -6.81 -2.50 -10.92
CA LEU A 114 -7.15 -3.14 -12.19
C LEU A 114 -8.25 -4.21 -12.04
N THR A 115 -8.07 -5.14 -11.10
CA THR A 115 -8.99 -6.27 -10.93
C THR A 115 -10.34 -5.86 -10.35
N SER A 116 -10.38 -4.87 -9.45
CA SER A 116 -11.63 -4.34 -8.90
C SER A 116 -12.44 -3.60 -9.98
N THR A 117 -11.78 -2.88 -10.88
CA THR A 117 -12.44 -2.25 -12.04
C THR A 117 -13.05 -3.31 -12.97
N ILE A 118 -12.29 -4.37 -13.27
CA ILE A 118 -12.78 -5.50 -14.08
C ILE A 118 -13.94 -6.23 -13.36
N ALA A 119 -13.81 -6.48 -12.06
CA ALA A 119 -14.85 -7.13 -11.26
C ALA A 119 -16.15 -6.30 -11.22
N ALA A 120 -16.04 -4.98 -11.07
CA ALA A 120 -17.17 -4.07 -11.12
C ALA A 120 -17.85 -4.07 -12.50
N PHE A 121 -17.05 -4.11 -13.58
CA PHE A 121 -17.56 -4.25 -14.94
C PHE A 121 -18.37 -5.54 -15.11
N LEU A 122 -17.79 -6.70 -14.73
CA LEU A 122 -18.46 -8.00 -14.80
C LEU A 122 -19.77 -8.04 -13.99
N LEU A 123 -19.81 -7.38 -12.83
CA LEU A 123 -21.01 -7.26 -12.00
C LEU A 123 -22.09 -6.36 -12.62
N SER A 124 -21.69 -5.30 -13.31
CA SER A 124 -22.62 -4.32 -13.89
C SER A 124 -23.38 -4.82 -15.13
N GLY A 125 -22.88 -5.88 -15.78
CA GLY A 125 -23.47 -6.44 -17.01
C GLY A 125 -23.57 -5.44 -18.17
N SER A 126 -22.83 -4.34 -18.13
CA SER A 126 -22.95 -3.25 -19.08
C SER A 126 -22.12 -3.52 -20.35
N GLU A 127 -22.77 -3.76 -21.49
CA GLU A 127 -22.09 -4.02 -22.77
C GLU A 127 -21.37 -2.78 -23.37
N HIS A 128 -21.47 -1.61 -22.74
CA HIS A 128 -21.04 -0.33 -23.31
C HIS A 128 -19.72 0.23 -22.77
N ILE A 129 -19.07 -0.40 -21.79
CA ILE A 129 -17.74 0.05 -21.36
C ILE A 129 -16.70 -0.56 -22.30
N SER A 130 -16.00 0.30 -23.03
CA SER A 130 -14.92 -0.12 -23.93
C SER A 130 -13.76 -0.72 -23.13
N TRP A 131 -13.11 -1.75 -23.65
CA TRP A 131 -11.86 -2.32 -23.09
C TRP A 131 -10.80 -1.24 -22.82
N LEU A 132 -10.81 -0.15 -23.60
CA LEU A 132 -9.96 1.02 -23.40
C LEU A 132 -10.25 1.75 -22.07
N GLU A 133 -11.50 1.84 -21.63
CA GLU A 133 -11.86 2.50 -20.38
C GLU A 133 -11.48 1.67 -19.15
N ILE A 134 -11.60 0.34 -19.26
CA ILE A 134 -11.21 -0.61 -18.20
C ILE A 134 -9.73 -0.47 -17.84
N ILE A 135 -8.87 -0.21 -18.83
CA ILE A 135 -7.44 0.01 -18.61
C ILE A 135 -7.17 1.48 -18.21
N LYS A 136 -7.82 2.43 -18.88
CA LYS A 136 -7.55 3.86 -18.68
C LYS A 136 -7.88 4.35 -17.27
N LEU A 137 -8.93 3.81 -16.63
CA LEU A 137 -9.37 4.24 -15.30
C LEU A 137 -8.31 3.92 -14.21
N PRO A 138 -7.89 2.65 -13.99
CA PRO A 138 -6.82 2.32 -13.06
C PRO A 138 -5.53 3.07 -13.36
N PHE A 139 -5.11 3.12 -14.62
CA PHE A 139 -3.88 3.81 -15.00
C PHE A 139 -3.94 5.31 -14.65
N ARG A 140 -5.08 5.96 -14.84
CA ARG A 140 -5.26 7.36 -14.44
C ARG A 140 -5.20 7.52 -12.93
N GLU A 141 -5.82 6.62 -12.16
CA GLU A 141 -5.81 6.65 -10.70
C GLU A 141 -4.37 6.52 -10.15
N ILE A 142 -3.62 5.57 -10.70
CA ILE A 142 -2.24 5.25 -10.32
C ILE A 142 -1.29 6.37 -10.71
N ILE A 143 -1.30 6.77 -11.99
CA ILE A 143 -0.43 7.85 -12.50
C ILE A 143 -0.77 9.16 -11.78
N GLY A 144 -2.05 9.43 -11.56
CA GLY A 144 -2.49 10.60 -10.79
C GLY A 144 -1.91 10.61 -9.38
N ALA A 145 -2.02 9.49 -8.66
CA ALA A 145 -1.47 9.35 -7.32
C ALA A 145 0.06 9.53 -7.28
N VAL A 146 0.79 8.90 -8.20
CA VAL A 146 2.25 9.00 -8.29
C VAL A 146 2.66 10.44 -8.60
N VAL A 147 2.02 11.10 -9.57
CA VAL A 147 2.33 12.49 -9.94
C VAL A 147 2.08 13.44 -8.78
N ILE A 148 0.94 13.34 -8.09
CA ILE A 148 0.67 14.16 -6.91
C ILE A 148 1.72 13.91 -5.82
N GLY A 149 2.02 12.64 -5.54
CA GLY A 149 2.99 12.27 -4.51
C GLY A 149 4.38 12.84 -4.79
N ILE A 150 4.84 12.79 -6.05
CA ILE A 150 6.10 13.42 -6.48
C ILE A 150 6.04 14.94 -6.28
N ILE A 151 4.98 15.61 -6.73
CA ILE A 151 4.84 17.06 -6.60
C ILE A 151 4.88 17.47 -5.13
N PHE A 152 4.07 16.85 -4.28
CA PHE A 152 4.01 17.18 -2.85
C PHE A 152 5.30 16.78 -2.12
N GLY A 153 5.95 15.68 -2.50
CA GLY A 153 7.25 15.27 -1.96
C GLY A 153 8.34 16.30 -2.25
N ILE A 154 8.44 16.78 -3.49
CA ILE A 154 9.39 17.83 -3.90
C ILE A 154 9.09 19.16 -3.20
N ILE A 155 7.81 19.57 -3.14
CA ILE A 155 7.40 20.80 -2.44
C ILE A 155 7.80 20.70 -0.96
N MET A 156 7.51 19.58 -0.32
CA MET A 156 7.83 19.37 1.09
C MET A 156 9.34 19.44 1.30
N HIS A 157 10.13 18.73 0.50
CA HIS A 157 11.59 18.77 0.53
C HIS A 157 12.12 20.22 0.43
N TRP A 158 11.67 20.98 -0.58
CA TRP A 158 12.12 22.35 -0.81
C TRP A 158 11.78 23.31 0.34
N ILE A 159 10.61 23.14 0.97
CA ILE A 159 10.22 23.94 2.14
C ILE A 159 11.07 23.55 3.35
N LEU A 160 11.29 22.25 3.57
CA LEU A 160 12.05 21.73 4.69
C LEU A 160 13.52 22.20 4.67
N GLU A 161 14.16 22.20 3.50
CA GLU A 161 15.54 22.70 3.35
C GLU A 161 15.70 24.18 3.75
N ARG A 162 14.63 24.97 3.61
CA ARG A 162 14.63 26.41 3.91
C ARG A 162 14.35 26.73 5.39
N GLN A 163 13.83 25.77 6.16
CA GLN A 163 13.44 25.99 7.55
C GLN A 163 14.64 25.75 8.49
N LYS A 164 15.02 26.77 9.26
CA LYS A 164 16.03 26.64 10.32
C LYS A 164 15.39 26.04 11.58
N LYS A 165 15.65 24.75 11.83
CA LYS A 165 15.57 23.99 13.10
C LYS A 165 14.56 24.51 14.16
N LYS A 166 13.26 24.29 13.94
CA LYS A 166 12.23 24.33 15.00
C LYS A 166 11.43 23.02 14.98
N GLU A 167 11.80 22.08 15.86
CA GLU A 167 11.32 20.69 15.87
C GLU A 167 9.79 20.54 15.93
N HIS A 168 9.08 21.36 16.73
CA HIS A 168 7.62 21.25 16.86
C HIS A 168 6.84 21.75 15.63
N ALA A 169 7.31 22.81 14.97
CA ALA A 169 6.68 23.33 13.76
C ALA A 169 6.86 22.38 12.58
N LEU A 170 7.97 21.63 12.56
CA LEU A 170 8.28 20.64 11.53
C LEU A 170 7.28 19.48 11.51
N CYS A 171 6.95 18.91 12.68
CA CYS A 171 5.98 17.79 12.74
C CYS A 171 4.60 18.15 12.19
N ALA A 172 4.06 19.28 12.67
CA ALA A 172 2.76 19.76 12.26
C ALA A 172 2.73 20.07 10.76
N PHE A 173 3.84 20.59 10.22
CA PHE A 173 4.00 20.84 8.80
C PHE A 173 3.99 19.54 7.97
N ILE A 174 4.74 18.51 8.38
CA ILE A 174 4.78 17.21 7.69
C ILE A 174 3.39 16.58 7.66
N VAL A 175 2.73 16.48 8.82
CA VAL A 175 1.37 15.92 8.92
C VAL A 175 0.39 16.73 8.08
N GLY A 176 0.49 18.06 8.12
CA GLY A 176 -0.33 18.95 7.28
C GLY A 176 -0.12 18.70 5.78
N MET A 177 1.13 18.51 5.35
CA MET A 177 1.45 18.19 3.95
C MET A 177 0.93 16.82 3.53
N ILE A 178 1.04 15.81 4.39
CA ILE A 178 0.46 14.47 4.14
C ILE A 178 -1.06 14.57 3.98
N PHE A 179 -1.74 15.31 4.85
CA PHE A 179 -3.19 15.50 4.74
C PHE A 179 -3.60 16.32 3.53
N LEU A 180 -2.81 17.32 3.13
CA LEU A 180 -3.05 18.06 1.89
C LEU A 180 -2.89 17.16 0.66
N ALA A 181 -1.84 16.34 0.61
CA ALA A 181 -1.63 15.39 -0.47
C ALA A 181 -2.77 14.35 -0.54
N ALA A 182 -3.15 13.79 0.61
CA ALA A 182 -4.26 12.85 0.75
C ALA A 182 -5.61 13.46 0.32
N GLY A 183 -5.91 14.67 0.77
CA GLY A 183 -7.13 15.40 0.39
C GLY A 183 -7.17 15.74 -1.11
N MET A 184 -6.01 16.13 -1.68
CA MET A 184 -5.89 16.38 -3.11
C MET A 184 -6.13 15.09 -3.92
N ALA A 185 -5.53 13.97 -3.51
CA ALA A 185 -5.75 12.67 -4.15
C ALA A 185 -7.22 12.28 -4.17
N ASN A 186 -7.91 12.38 -3.02
CA ASN A 186 -9.35 12.13 -2.93
C ASN A 186 -10.16 13.06 -3.84
N SER A 187 -9.83 14.35 -3.90
CA SER A 187 -10.56 15.34 -4.72
C SER A 187 -10.52 15.03 -6.22
N ILE A 188 -9.44 14.40 -6.70
CA ILE A 188 -9.29 14.02 -8.11
C ILE A 188 -9.51 12.53 -8.36
N SER A 189 -10.04 11.79 -7.38
CA SER A 189 -10.30 10.34 -7.44
C SER A 189 -9.05 9.52 -7.77
N SER A 190 -7.91 9.88 -7.16
CA SER A 190 -6.66 9.11 -7.19
C SER A 190 -6.44 8.39 -5.85
N SER A 191 -5.62 7.34 -5.86
CA SER A 191 -5.34 6.56 -4.65
C SER A 191 -4.61 7.40 -3.59
N LEU A 192 -5.28 7.63 -2.47
CA LEU A 192 -4.75 8.36 -1.32
C LEU A 192 -3.48 7.71 -0.76
N ILE A 193 -3.52 6.40 -0.54
CA ILE A 193 -2.40 5.63 0.03
C ILE A 193 -1.20 5.70 -0.91
N LEU A 194 -1.41 5.43 -2.21
CA LEU A 194 -0.32 5.46 -3.18
C LEU A 194 0.30 6.86 -3.31
N THR A 195 -0.52 7.92 -3.16
CA THR A 195 -0.04 9.31 -3.18
C THR A 195 0.89 9.58 -2.01
N THR A 196 0.50 9.20 -0.79
CA THR A 196 1.30 9.45 0.41
C THR A 196 2.52 8.54 0.49
N MET A 197 2.42 7.29 0.02
CA MET A 197 3.55 6.39 -0.21
C MET A 197 4.58 7.02 -1.15
N THR A 198 4.16 7.46 -2.34
CA THR A 198 5.05 8.09 -3.32
C THR A 198 5.71 9.35 -2.73
N MET A 199 4.97 10.14 -1.97
CA MET A 199 5.51 11.30 -1.25
C MET A 199 6.59 10.90 -0.22
N GLY A 200 6.41 9.78 0.48
CA GLY A 200 7.39 9.19 1.40
C GLY A 200 8.67 8.77 0.68
N ILE A 201 8.55 7.99 -0.41
CA ILE A 201 9.70 7.56 -1.24
C ILE A 201 10.47 8.78 -1.73
N VAL A 202 9.78 9.78 -2.27
CA VAL A 202 10.41 10.98 -2.84
C VAL A 202 11.23 11.70 -1.78
N LEU A 203 10.67 11.90 -0.58
CA LEU A 203 11.40 12.54 0.52
C LEU A 203 12.61 11.71 0.97
N ALA A 204 12.43 10.39 1.13
CA ALA A 204 13.48 9.47 1.56
C ALA A 204 14.71 9.49 0.63
N ASN A 205 14.52 9.85 -0.64
CA ASN A 205 15.58 9.87 -1.64
C ASN A 205 16.21 11.25 -1.87
N PHE A 206 15.69 12.30 -1.22
CA PHE A 206 16.37 13.59 -1.19
C PHE A 206 17.38 13.67 -0.03
N ARG A 207 18.44 14.49 -0.20
CA ARG A 207 19.57 14.64 0.74
C ARG A 207 19.23 15.45 2.00
N VAL A 208 18.07 15.19 2.59
CA VAL A 208 17.71 15.75 3.89
C VAL A 208 18.00 14.69 4.96
N ASP A 209 18.27 15.12 6.19
CA ASP A 209 18.51 14.23 7.33
C ASP A 209 17.18 13.51 7.67
N ASN A 210 16.88 12.44 6.92
CA ASN A 210 15.55 11.85 6.81
C ASN A 210 15.04 11.23 8.12
N SER A 211 15.94 10.89 9.03
CA SER A 211 15.60 10.27 10.31
C SER A 211 14.66 11.13 11.15
N GLN A 212 14.80 12.47 11.11
CA GLN A 212 13.99 13.37 11.93
C GLN A 212 12.52 13.44 11.46
N TYR A 213 12.25 13.19 10.18
CA TYR A 213 10.89 13.28 9.61
C TYR A 213 10.09 12.02 9.87
N ALA A 214 10.70 10.86 9.58
CA ALA A 214 10.13 9.56 9.90
C ALA A 214 9.91 9.44 11.41
N GLN A 215 10.90 9.80 12.24
CA GLN A 215 10.74 9.83 13.71
C GLN A 215 9.56 10.70 14.16
N CYS A 216 9.30 11.84 13.52
CA CYS A 216 8.18 12.67 13.95
C CYS A 216 6.82 12.01 13.70
N VAL A 217 6.67 11.35 12.55
CA VAL A 217 5.45 10.59 12.24
C VAL A 217 5.35 9.36 13.15
N VAL A 218 6.41 8.56 13.25
CA VAL A 218 6.50 7.30 14.01
C VAL A 218 6.32 7.48 15.52
N GLU A 219 7.03 8.44 16.13
CA GLU A 219 7.10 8.53 17.60
C GLU A 219 5.99 9.40 18.19
N ARG A 220 5.47 10.36 17.42
CA ARG A 220 4.56 11.39 17.96
C ARG A 220 3.11 11.23 17.53
N VAL A 221 2.87 10.73 16.32
CA VAL A 221 1.55 10.75 15.68
C VAL A 221 1.07 9.32 15.38
N GLY A 222 1.98 8.45 14.96
CA GLY A 222 1.75 7.07 14.56
C GLY A 222 1.02 6.22 15.61
N PRO A 223 1.46 6.15 16.89
CA PRO A 223 0.93 5.17 17.83
C PRO A 223 -0.57 5.34 18.06
N LEU A 224 -1.04 6.58 18.24
CA LEU A 224 -2.46 6.87 18.45
C LEU A 224 -3.29 6.54 17.21
N ILE A 225 -2.75 6.84 16.03
CA ILE A 225 -3.46 6.70 14.76
C ILE A 225 -3.50 5.23 14.31
N TYR A 226 -2.45 4.45 14.54
CA TYR A 226 -2.44 3.01 14.27
C TYR A 226 -3.41 2.28 15.20
N ILE A 227 -3.43 2.64 16.49
CA ILE A 227 -4.41 2.10 17.43
C ILE A 227 -5.83 2.41 16.94
N LEU A 228 -6.12 3.67 16.60
CA LEU A 228 -7.44 4.07 16.12
C LEU A 228 -7.83 3.32 14.84
N PHE A 229 -6.90 3.20 13.88
CA PHE A 229 -7.10 2.49 12.62
C PHE A 229 -7.41 1.01 12.85
N PHE A 230 -6.57 0.29 13.59
CA PHE A 230 -6.77 -1.14 13.82
C PHE A 230 -8.02 -1.42 14.68
N VAL A 231 -8.32 -0.58 15.67
CA VAL A 231 -9.58 -0.68 16.43
C VAL A 231 -10.79 -0.45 15.52
N LEU A 232 -10.73 0.54 14.62
CA LEU A 232 -11.83 0.82 13.69
C LEU A 232 -12.00 -0.30 12.65
N MET A 233 -10.90 -0.82 12.11
CA MET A 233 -10.93 -1.97 11.19
C MET A 233 -11.48 -3.21 11.89
N GLY A 234 -11.06 -3.46 13.13
CA GLY A 234 -11.60 -4.52 13.99
C GLY A 234 -13.08 -4.35 14.29
N ALA A 235 -13.55 -3.12 14.54
CA ALA A 235 -14.97 -2.84 14.78
C ALA A 235 -15.84 -3.02 13.51
N ARG A 236 -15.26 -2.91 12.31
CA ARG A 236 -15.93 -3.19 11.03
C ARG A 236 -16.00 -4.69 10.73
N LEU A 237 -15.22 -5.52 11.42
CA LEU A 237 -15.22 -6.96 11.22
C LEU A 237 -16.56 -7.56 11.68
N GLN A 238 -17.31 -8.12 10.73
CA GLN A 238 -18.55 -8.81 11.02
C GLN A 238 -18.24 -10.26 11.39
N ILE A 239 -18.07 -10.51 12.69
CA ILE A 239 -17.72 -11.84 13.23
C ILE A 239 -18.71 -12.93 12.75
N ALA A 240 -19.99 -12.58 12.57
CA ALA A 240 -21.02 -13.49 12.07
C ALA A 240 -20.76 -14.02 10.64
N LEU A 241 -19.96 -13.32 9.82
CA LEU A 241 -19.61 -13.76 8.47
C LEU A 241 -18.40 -14.71 8.45
N ILE A 242 -17.62 -14.79 9.53
CA ILE A 242 -16.42 -15.64 9.59
C ILE A 242 -16.74 -17.12 9.31
N PRO A 243 -17.78 -17.74 9.93
CA PRO A 243 -18.13 -19.13 9.64
C PRO A 243 -18.57 -19.33 8.18
N GLN A 244 -19.26 -18.35 7.58
CA GLN A 244 -19.69 -18.41 6.18
C GLN A 244 -18.50 -18.35 5.23
N MET A 245 -17.44 -17.62 5.61
CA MET A 245 -16.19 -17.59 4.88
C MET A 245 -15.29 -18.80 5.16
N GLY A 246 -15.61 -19.67 6.12
CA GLY A 246 -14.65 -20.64 6.68
C GLY A 246 -13.85 -21.44 5.64
N LEU A 247 -14.55 -22.12 4.72
CA LEU A 247 -13.89 -22.90 3.66
C LEU A 247 -13.12 -22.02 2.68
N LEU A 248 -13.72 -20.90 2.25
CA LEU A 248 -13.12 -19.97 1.31
C LEU A 248 -11.86 -19.31 1.90
N GLY A 249 -11.91 -18.90 3.16
CA GLY A 249 -10.80 -18.33 3.91
C GLY A 249 -9.66 -19.31 4.12
N LEU A 250 -9.97 -20.58 4.42
CA LEU A 250 -8.96 -21.63 4.54
C LEU A 250 -8.25 -21.86 3.19
N VAL A 251 -9.02 -21.99 2.11
CA VAL A 251 -8.48 -22.12 0.75
C VAL A 251 -7.64 -20.91 0.37
N TYR A 252 -8.12 -19.70 0.67
CA TYR A 252 -7.38 -18.46 0.45
C TYR A 252 -6.03 -18.46 1.17
N ILE A 253 -5.98 -18.80 2.46
CA ILE A 253 -4.74 -18.80 3.26
C ILE A 253 -3.74 -19.81 2.69
N LEU A 254 -4.19 -21.03 2.39
CA LEU A 254 -3.30 -22.08 1.85
C LEU A 254 -2.74 -21.70 0.49
N LEU A 255 -3.60 -21.28 -0.45
CA LEU A 255 -3.18 -20.93 -1.80
C LEU A 255 -2.33 -19.67 -1.84
N ARG A 256 -2.65 -18.67 -1.00
CA ARG A 256 -1.82 -17.47 -0.84
C ARG A 256 -0.42 -17.84 -0.34
N SER A 257 -0.34 -18.70 0.67
CA SER A 257 0.95 -19.16 1.20
C SER A 257 1.75 -19.87 0.11
N ILE A 258 1.16 -20.86 -0.56
CA ILE A 258 1.82 -21.61 -1.64
C ILE A 258 2.26 -20.67 -2.79
N GLY A 259 1.43 -19.69 -3.15
CA GLY A 259 1.74 -18.74 -4.22
C GLY A 259 2.85 -17.76 -3.88
N LYS A 260 2.86 -17.20 -2.66
CA LYS A 260 3.96 -16.35 -2.21
C LYS A 260 5.26 -17.15 -2.10
N PHE A 261 5.25 -18.33 -1.46
CA PHE A 261 6.45 -19.17 -1.30
C PHE A 261 6.96 -19.79 -2.60
N GLY A 262 6.07 -20.16 -3.52
CA GLY A 262 6.45 -20.76 -4.81
C GLY A 262 6.84 -19.73 -5.87
N GLY A 263 6.42 -18.47 -5.69
CA GLY A 263 6.72 -17.36 -6.59
C GLY A 263 7.97 -16.56 -6.21
N ALA A 264 8.36 -16.56 -4.93
CA ALA A 264 9.60 -15.96 -4.43
C ALA A 264 10.80 -16.90 -4.62
#